data_AF-A0A9E8MYN7-F1
#
_entry.id   AF-A0A9E8MYN7-F1
#
_cell.length_a   1.000
_cell.length_b   1.000
_cell.length_c   1.000
_cell.angle_alpha   90.00
_cell.angle_beta   90.00
_cell.angle_gamma   90.00
#
_symmetry.space_group_name_H-M   'P 1'
#
loop_
_entity.id
_entity.type
_entity.pdbx_description
1 polymer ?
#
loop_
_entity_poly.entity_id
_entity_poly.type
_entity_poly.pdbx_seq_one_letter_code
_entity_poly.pdbx_strand_id
1 'polypeptide(L)'
;MGRVCREIQEWVEEEIEKPIETWEERAEERCSRRKCKWWCACCNKWFCWIEILLVKIIKWVVVIVGKWVTRVVCEIISFILDVIALVVNLILSIPIIGGIIRTLLNWITEIIWRIVGLFDFIGSLLGIRPRKKMYFGLIIPTHEGKPIANQTDLQPQIDAAIEHMDRLCNVNLIFTGSCNSAINAPNNPLEYPCNAEGFFSDWWIQGSFYELATALCKFEDGWRRVLGYGAEIVVFVVDDVTPDGKGGCSMAASTNYIMTESNTSNNMIAHEMGHACVLLHRDDRANLMFPTVGSSPQTLTNWQVSVIRWSKHCVYI
;
A
#
# COMPACT_ATOMS: atom_id res chain seq x y z
N MET A 1 14.36 1.95 4.44
CA MET A 1 14.56 0.88 3.43
C MET A 1 13.22 0.76 2.74
N GLY A 2 13.17 0.95 1.43
CA GLY A 2 11.91 0.93 0.68
C GLY A 2 11.13 -0.37 0.93
N ARG A 3 9.81 -0.27 1.03
CA ARG A 3 8.94 -1.41 1.43
C ARG A 3 9.12 -2.60 0.52
N VAL A 4 9.18 -2.36 -0.79
CA VAL A 4 9.42 -3.40 -1.81
C VAL A 4 10.70 -4.18 -1.54
N CYS A 5 11.76 -3.51 -1.09
CA CYS A 5 13.02 -4.17 -0.78
C CYS A 5 12.91 -5.09 0.43
N ARG A 6 12.14 -4.68 1.46
CA ARG A 6 11.87 -5.53 2.62
C ARG A 6 11.05 -6.76 2.21
N GLU A 7 10.03 -6.59 1.38
CA GLU A 7 9.23 -7.73 0.90
C GLU A 7 10.03 -8.70 0.02
N ILE A 8 10.87 -8.18 -0.88
CA ILE A 8 11.79 -9.02 -1.66
C ILE A 8 12.75 -9.75 -0.72
N GLN A 9 13.25 -9.08 0.32
CA GLN A 9 14.13 -9.72 1.30
C GLN A 9 13.40 -10.85 2.05
N GLU A 10 12.19 -10.62 2.53
CA GLU A 10 11.35 -11.65 3.16
C GLU A 10 11.11 -12.83 2.21
N TRP A 11 10.78 -12.56 0.94
CA TRP A 11 10.63 -13.63 -0.05
C TRP A 11 11.92 -14.43 -0.28
N VAL A 12 13.08 -13.76 -0.36
CA VAL A 12 14.39 -14.44 -0.48
C VAL A 12 14.66 -15.30 0.77
N GLU A 13 14.34 -14.80 1.97
CA GLU A 13 14.50 -15.54 3.22
C GLU A 13 13.59 -16.78 3.28
N GLU A 14 12.34 -16.66 2.86
CA GLU A 14 11.36 -17.75 2.99
C GLU A 14 11.44 -18.78 1.88
N GLU A 15 11.56 -18.34 0.62
CA GLU A 15 11.44 -19.22 -0.55
C GLU A 15 12.79 -19.66 -1.12
N ILE A 16 13.89 -18.97 -0.80
CA ILE A 16 15.23 -19.34 -1.28
C ILE A 16 16.11 -19.85 -0.15
N GLU A 17 16.23 -19.10 0.94
CA GLU A 17 17.13 -19.44 2.05
C GLU A 17 16.67 -20.71 2.78
N LYS A 18 15.44 -20.76 3.32
CA LYS A 18 14.93 -21.94 4.05
C LYS A 18 15.03 -23.25 3.23
N PRO A 19 14.63 -23.32 1.95
CA PRO A 19 14.77 -24.57 1.18
C PRO A 19 16.22 -25.01 0.99
N ILE A 20 17.16 -24.07 0.76
CA ILE A 20 18.59 -24.38 0.63
C ILE A 20 19.15 -24.89 1.95
N GLU A 21 18.76 -24.30 3.10
CA GLU A 21 19.17 -24.79 4.42
C GLU A 21 18.68 -26.23 4.67
N THR A 22 17.41 -26.51 4.37
CA THR A 22 16.92 -27.90 4.51
C THR A 22 17.61 -28.86 3.54
N TRP A 23 18.10 -28.40 2.39
CA TRP A 23 18.86 -29.22 1.46
C TRP A 23 20.27 -29.53 2.01
N GLU A 24 20.93 -28.53 2.60
CA GLU A 24 22.21 -28.66 3.30
C GLU A 24 22.11 -29.70 4.43
N GLU A 25 21.14 -29.55 5.33
CA GLU A 25 20.92 -30.48 6.45
C GLU A 25 20.66 -31.92 5.96
N ARG A 26 19.81 -32.09 4.94
CA ARG A 26 19.54 -33.42 4.36
C ARG A 26 20.76 -34.02 3.67
N ALA A 27 21.64 -33.21 3.08
CA ALA A 27 22.88 -33.68 2.48
C ALA A 27 23.87 -34.13 3.57
N GLU A 28 24.05 -33.34 4.63
CA GLU A 28 24.88 -33.68 5.78
C GLU A 28 24.39 -34.95 6.49
N GLU A 29 23.07 -35.10 6.68
CA GLU A 29 22.49 -36.30 7.29
C GLU A 29 22.68 -37.55 6.40
N ARG A 30 22.44 -37.46 5.09
CA ARG A 30 22.67 -38.58 4.16
C ARG A 30 24.13 -39.01 4.16
N CYS A 31 25.04 -38.05 4.19
CA CYS A 31 26.46 -38.30 4.09
C CYS A 31 27.08 -38.80 5.39
N SER A 32 26.55 -38.38 6.55
CA SER A 32 26.94 -38.95 7.86
C SER A 32 26.45 -40.40 8.03
N ARG A 33 25.25 -40.74 7.55
CA ARG A 33 24.69 -42.10 7.62
C ARG A 33 25.32 -43.10 6.65
N ARG A 34 25.99 -42.65 5.58
CA ARG A 34 26.64 -43.54 4.59
C ARG A 34 27.89 -44.21 5.15
N LYS A 35 27.89 -45.55 5.24
CA LYS A 35 29.06 -46.33 5.65
C LYS A 35 30.13 -46.37 4.54
N CYS A 36 31.39 -46.35 4.96
CA CYS A 36 32.54 -46.43 4.06
C CYS A 36 32.54 -47.76 3.30
N LYS A 37 32.58 -47.69 1.96
CA LYS A 37 32.72 -48.88 1.12
C LYS A 37 34.22 -49.11 0.87
N TRP A 38 34.82 -49.99 1.67
CA TRP A 38 36.27 -50.23 1.68
C TRP A 38 36.81 -50.76 0.35
N TRP A 39 36.05 -51.61 -0.35
CA TRP A 39 36.33 -52.13 -1.70
C TRP A 39 36.47 -51.07 -2.82
N CYS A 40 36.10 -49.81 -2.54
CA CYS A 40 36.20 -48.69 -3.48
C CYS A 40 36.97 -47.51 -2.85
N ALA A 41 37.94 -47.81 -1.96
CA ALA A 41 38.76 -46.84 -1.26
C ALA A 41 37.97 -45.70 -0.57
N CYS A 42 36.75 -45.98 -0.10
CA CYS A 42 35.89 -44.98 0.52
C CYS A 42 35.48 -43.81 -0.40
N CYS A 43 35.55 -43.96 -1.74
CA CYS A 43 35.18 -42.92 -2.72
C CYS A 43 33.77 -42.36 -2.49
N ASN A 44 32.85 -43.18 -1.98
CA ASN A 44 31.50 -42.77 -1.63
C ASN A 44 31.41 -41.74 -0.48
N LYS A 45 32.40 -41.69 0.42
CA LYS A 45 32.50 -40.66 1.46
C LYS A 45 33.16 -39.38 0.92
N TRP A 46 34.11 -39.54 0.00
CA TRP A 46 34.75 -38.41 -0.68
C TRP A 46 33.79 -37.64 -1.59
N PHE A 47 32.99 -38.34 -2.41
CA PHE A 47 31.90 -37.73 -3.19
C PHE A 47 30.88 -37.01 -2.31
N CYS A 48 30.60 -37.55 -1.13
CA CYS A 48 29.71 -36.93 -0.15
C CYS A 48 30.25 -35.60 0.40
N TRP A 49 31.56 -35.51 0.62
CA TRP A 49 32.20 -34.26 1.03
C TRP A 49 32.13 -33.20 -0.08
N ILE A 50 32.30 -33.60 -1.34
CA ILE A 50 32.15 -32.72 -2.50
C ILE A 50 30.71 -32.22 -2.63
N GLU A 51 29.71 -33.09 -2.44
CA GLU A 51 28.30 -32.72 -2.47
C GLU A 51 27.98 -31.65 -1.40
N ILE A 52 28.43 -31.85 -0.15
CA ILE A 52 28.26 -30.86 0.93
C ILE A 52 28.95 -29.54 0.59
N LEU A 53 30.18 -29.59 0.08
CA LEU A 53 30.94 -28.40 -0.27
C LEU A 53 30.28 -27.62 -1.40
N LEU A 54 29.73 -28.31 -2.40
CA LEU A 54 28.93 -27.69 -3.47
C LEU A 54 27.68 -27.01 -2.92
N VAL A 55 26.91 -27.66 -2.04
CA VAL A 55 25.72 -27.07 -1.42
C VAL A 55 26.08 -25.81 -0.63
N LYS A 56 27.18 -25.84 0.13
CA LYS A 56 27.68 -24.68 0.89
C LYS A 56 28.10 -23.52 -0.01
N ILE A 57 28.76 -23.80 -1.14
CA ILE A 57 29.08 -22.78 -2.14
C ILE A 57 27.80 -22.19 -2.74
N ILE A 58 26.82 -23.03 -3.10
CA ILE A 58 25.54 -22.58 -3.65
C ILE A 58 24.81 -21.70 -2.65
N LYS A 59 24.73 -22.09 -1.37
CA LYS A 59 24.17 -21.25 -0.30
C LYS A 59 24.88 -19.90 -0.22
N TRP A 60 26.21 -19.90 -0.21
CA TRP A 60 26.99 -18.66 -0.13
C TRP A 60 26.74 -17.74 -1.34
N VAL A 61 26.78 -18.28 -2.57
CA VAL A 61 26.58 -17.48 -3.79
C VAL A 61 25.14 -17.02 -3.92
N VAL A 62 24.17 -17.91 -3.78
CA VAL A 62 22.75 -17.60 -4.03
C VAL A 62 22.16 -16.77 -2.90
N VAL A 63 22.40 -17.17 -1.64
CA VAL A 63 21.78 -16.51 -0.49
C VAL A 63 22.58 -15.28 -0.11
N ILE A 64 23.90 -15.39 0.14
CA ILE A 64 24.65 -14.26 0.69
C ILE A 64 24.90 -13.21 -0.38
N VAL A 65 25.50 -13.58 -1.52
CA VAL A 65 25.76 -12.61 -2.59
C VAL A 65 24.46 -12.11 -3.20
N GLY A 66 23.51 -13.02 -3.51
CA GLY A 66 22.21 -12.64 -4.06
C GLY A 66 21.41 -11.68 -3.17
N LYS A 67 21.26 -11.97 -1.87
CA LYS A 67 20.52 -11.12 -0.93
C LYS A 67 21.17 -9.75 -0.77
N TRP A 68 22.51 -9.70 -0.65
CA TRP A 68 23.22 -8.43 -0.52
C TRP A 68 23.15 -7.60 -1.80
N VAL A 69 23.38 -8.20 -2.97
CA VAL A 69 23.31 -7.50 -4.25
C VAL A 69 21.88 -6.99 -4.48
N THR A 70 20.87 -7.85 -4.32
CA THR A 70 19.47 -7.45 -4.50
C THR A 70 19.08 -6.36 -3.51
N ARG A 71 19.49 -6.46 -2.24
CA ARG A 71 19.22 -5.43 -1.22
C ARG A 71 19.84 -4.09 -1.60
N VAL A 72 21.14 -4.07 -1.91
CA VAL A 72 21.86 -2.84 -2.23
C VAL A 72 21.29 -2.21 -3.50
N VAL A 73 21.08 -3.00 -4.55
CA VAL A 73 20.50 -2.51 -5.82
C VAL A 73 19.09 -2.00 -5.60
N CYS A 74 18.25 -2.73 -4.86
CA CYS A 74 16.88 -2.30 -4.57
C CYS A 74 16.86 -1.02 -3.75
N GLU A 75 17.65 -0.93 -2.66
CA GLU A 75 17.72 0.28 -1.82
C GLU A 75 18.16 1.50 -2.65
N ILE A 76 19.19 1.35 -3.50
CA ILE A 76 19.67 2.44 -4.36
C ILE A 76 18.62 2.85 -5.38
N ILE A 77 18.00 1.89 -6.09
CA ILE A 77 16.99 2.20 -7.13
C ILE A 77 15.75 2.82 -6.49
N SER A 78 15.21 2.24 -5.41
CA SER A 78 14.05 2.80 -4.71
C SER A 78 14.33 4.21 -4.22
N PHE A 79 15.52 4.47 -3.65
CA PHE A 79 15.90 5.81 -3.23
C PHE A 79 15.95 6.79 -4.40
N ILE A 80 16.57 6.42 -5.53
CA ILE A 80 16.62 7.28 -6.73
C ILE A 80 15.19 7.57 -7.23
N LEU A 81 14.32 6.56 -7.28
CA LEU A 81 12.93 6.72 -7.70
C LEU A 81 12.15 7.61 -6.74
N ASP A 82 12.36 7.49 -5.44
CA ASP A 82 11.72 8.33 -4.42
C ASP A 82 12.19 9.79 -4.51
N VAL A 83 13.48 10.03 -4.79
CA VAL A 83 14.02 11.38 -5.04
C VAL A 83 13.39 11.99 -6.30
N ILE A 84 13.29 11.22 -7.39
CA ILE A 84 12.60 11.68 -8.61
C ILE A 84 11.13 11.96 -8.31
N ALA A 85 10.46 11.08 -7.57
CA ALA A 85 9.07 11.23 -7.19
C ALA A 85 8.86 12.47 -6.32
N LEU A 86 9.78 12.79 -5.40
CA LEU A 86 9.74 14.03 -4.63
C LEU A 86 9.80 15.25 -5.54
N VAL A 87 10.72 15.29 -6.51
CA VAL A 87 10.79 16.40 -7.48
C VAL A 87 9.50 16.52 -8.29
N VAL A 88 8.95 15.40 -8.76
CA VAL A 88 7.66 15.39 -9.47
C VAL A 88 6.54 15.88 -8.57
N ASN A 89 6.42 15.38 -7.34
CA ASN A 89 5.39 15.79 -6.39
C ASN A 89 5.51 17.27 -6.02
N LEU A 90 6.74 17.81 -5.93
CA LEU A 90 6.96 19.25 -5.74
C LEU A 90 6.43 20.06 -6.92
N ILE A 91 6.63 19.60 -8.17
CA ILE A 91 6.03 20.23 -9.35
C ILE A 91 4.49 20.11 -9.30
N LEU A 92 3.96 18.96 -8.90
CA LEU A 92 2.52 18.74 -8.73
C LEU A 92 1.92 19.54 -7.56
N SER A 93 2.74 20.04 -6.66
CA SER A 93 2.32 20.93 -5.57
C SER A 93 2.16 22.39 -6.01
N ILE A 94 2.57 22.77 -7.23
CA ILE A 94 2.35 24.12 -7.76
C ILE A 94 0.84 24.37 -7.89
N PRO A 95 0.30 25.44 -7.29
CA PRO A 95 -1.13 25.76 -7.40
C PRO A 95 -1.57 25.88 -8.86
N ILE A 96 -2.81 25.48 -9.13
CA ILE A 96 -3.48 25.48 -10.43
C ILE A 96 -2.89 24.44 -11.38
N ILE A 97 -1.66 24.67 -11.83
CA ILE A 97 -1.00 23.86 -12.85
C ILE A 97 -0.73 22.45 -12.32
N GLY A 98 -0.17 22.34 -11.11
CA GLY A 98 0.11 21.06 -10.48
C GLY A 98 -1.17 20.28 -10.17
N GLY A 99 -2.22 20.97 -9.71
CA GLY A 99 -3.53 20.38 -9.46
C GLY A 99 -4.20 19.77 -10.70
N ILE A 100 -4.18 20.48 -11.83
CA ILE A 100 -4.71 19.99 -13.11
C ILE A 100 -3.89 18.78 -13.58
N ILE A 101 -2.55 18.89 -13.59
CA ILE A 101 -1.67 17.79 -14.03
C ILE A 101 -1.88 16.56 -13.16
N ARG A 102 -1.95 16.72 -11.83
CA ARG A 102 -2.19 15.61 -10.89
C ARG A 102 -3.51 14.91 -11.16
N THR A 103 -4.58 15.68 -11.34
CA THR A 103 -5.92 15.13 -11.66
C THR A 103 -5.86 14.29 -12.92
N LEU A 104 -5.23 14.81 -13.98
CA LEU A 104 -5.06 14.11 -15.26
C LEU A 104 -4.20 12.85 -15.11
N LEU A 105 -3.06 12.93 -14.42
CA LEU A 105 -2.17 11.78 -14.17
C LEU A 105 -2.89 10.68 -13.39
N ASN A 106 -3.67 11.04 -12.36
CA ASN A 106 -4.42 10.07 -11.58
C ASN A 106 -5.51 9.37 -12.40
N TRP A 107 -6.22 10.10 -13.26
CA TRP A 107 -7.19 9.52 -14.20
C TRP A 107 -6.52 8.62 -15.23
N ILE A 108 -5.43 9.07 -15.85
CA ILE A 108 -4.70 8.31 -16.86
C ILE A 108 -4.16 7.01 -16.26
N THR A 109 -3.50 7.09 -15.11
CA THR A 109 -2.95 5.91 -14.43
C THR A 109 -4.07 4.95 -14.01
N GLU A 110 -5.18 5.44 -13.48
CA GLU A 110 -6.34 4.60 -13.15
C GLU A 110 -6.87 3.86 -14.38
N ILE A 111 -7.04 4.55 -15.52
CA ILE A 111 -7.51 3.93 -16.77
C ILE A 111 -6.51 2.86 -17.25
N ILE A 112 -5.21 3.16 -17.26
CA ILE A 112 -4.17 2.23 -17.69
C ILE A 112 -4.20 0.96 -16.81
N TRP A 113 -4.21 1.12 -15.48
CA TRP A 113 -4.16 -0.02 -14.57
C TRP A 113 -5.45 -0.83 -14.56
N ARG A 114 -6.60 -0.19 -14.81
CA ARG A 114 -7.84 -0.91 -15.08
C ARG A 114 -7.75 -1.73 -16.37
N ILE A 115 -7.22 -1.19 -17.46
CA ILE A 115 -7.05 -1.98 -18.69
C ILE A 115 -6.12 -3.17 -18.45
N VAL A 116 -4.98 -2.97 -17.78
CA VAL A 116 -4.02 -4.04 -17.45
C VAL A 116 -4.66 -5.10 -16.54
N GLY A 117 -5.44 -4.67 -15.54
CA GLY A 117 -6.09 -5.55 -14.58
C GLY A 117 -7.40 -6.19 -15.05
N LEU A 118 -7.82 -6.01 -16.31
CA LEU A 118 -9.15 -6.45 -16.77
C LEU A 118 -9.36 -7.96 -16.60
N PHE A 119 -8.34 -8.77 -16.86
CA PHE A 119 -8.42 -10.23 -16.65
C PHE A 119 -8.60 -10.59 -15.17
N ASP A 120 -7.95 -9.84 -14.28
CA ASP A 120 -8.08 -10.01 -12.83
C ASP A 120 -9.48 -9.61 -12.35
N PHE A 121 -10.06 -8.53 -12.92
CA PHE A 121 -11.44 -8.14 -12.66
C PHE A 121 -12.43 -9.24 -13.04
N ILE A 122 -12.30 -9.79 -14.24
CA ILE A 122 -13.14 -10.91 -14.72
C ILE A 122 -12.95 -12.13 -13.81
N GLY A 123 -11.71 -12.49 -13.46
CA GLY A 123 -11.42 -13.57 -12.53
C GLY A 123 -12.09 -13.35 -11.16
N SER A 124 -12.01 -12.14 -10.63
CA SER A 124 -12.63 -11.76 -9.35
C SER A 124 -14.17 -11.80 -9.41
N LEU A 125 -14.79 -11.47 -10.54
CA LEU A 125 -16.23 -11.64 -10.75
C LEU A 125 -16.64 -13.12 -10.74
N LEU A 126 -15.78 -14.00 -11.26
CA LEU A 126 -15.95 -15.45 -11.23
C LEU A 126 -15.57 -16.09 -9.88
N GLY A 127 -15.14 -15.28 -8.90
CA GLY A 127 -14.77 -15.73 -7.56
C GLY A 127 -13.29 -16.11 -7.38
N ILE A 128 -12.47 -16.03 -8.43
CA ILE A 128 -11.03 -16.25 -8.34
C ILE A 128 -10.38 -15.00 -7.72
N ARG A 129 -10.09 -15.08 -6.42
CA ARG A 129 -9.60 -13.94 -5.63
C ARG A 129 -8.33 -14.29 -4.85
N PRO A 130 -7.19 -14.51 -5.51
CA PRO A 130 -5.91 -14.61 -4.80
C PRO A 130 -5.69 -13.35 -3.95
N ARG A 131 -5.10 -13.53 -2.77
CA ARG A 131 -4.95 -12.44 -1.79
C ARG A 131 -4.08 -11.33 -2.39
N LYS A 132 -4.57 -10.09 -2.32
CA LYS A 132 -3.86 -8.88 -2.76
C LYS A 132 -3.44 -8.02 -1.58
N LYS A 133 -2.62 -7.02 -1.83
CA LYS A 133 -2.19 -6.01 -0.87
C LYS A 133 -2.71 -4.64 -1.29
N MET A 134 -2.98 -3.81 -0.29
CA MET A 134 -3.27 -2.40 -0.45
C MET A 134 -2.56 -1.65 0.68
N TYR A 135 -2.15 -0.42 0.42
CA TYR A 135 -1.37 0.36 1.38
C TYR A 135 -2.09 1.65 1.72
N PHE A 136 -2.07 2.01 3.01
CA PHE A 136 -2.58 3.30 3.44
C PHE A 136 -1.77 3.87 4.59
N GLY A 137 -1.71 5.20 4.65
CA GLY A 137 -0.99 5.93 5.67
C GLY A 137 -1.83 7.08 6.20
N LEU A 138 -1.59 7.48 7.44
CA LEU A 138 -2.31 8.60 8.07
C LEU A 138 -1.41 9.84 8.10
N ILE A 139 -1.96 10.99 7.71
CA ILE A 139 -1.35 12.31 7.92
C ILE A 139 -2.28 13.13 8.79
N ILE A 140 -1.73 13.64 9.89
CA ILE A 140 -2.42 14.51 10.84
C ILE A 140 -1.88 15.93 10.62
N PRO A 141 -2.65 16.85 10.01
CA PRO A 141 -2.26 18.24 9.88
C PRO A 141 -1.98 18.92 11.22
N THR A 142 -1.21 20.00 11.17
CA THR A 142 -0.87 20.79 12.36
C THR A 142 -1.34 22.24 12.20
N HIS A 143 -1.72 22.85 13.32
CA HIS A 143 -1.93 24.29 13.47
C HIS A 143 -0.95 24.82 14.50
N GLU A 144 -0.09 25.75 14.08
CA GLU A 144 0.96 26.33 14.94
C GLU A 144 1.83 25.24 15.59
N GLY A 145 2.13 24.18 14.82
CA GLY A 145 2.92 23.03 15.28
C GLY A 145 2.18 22.05 16.22
N LYS A 146 0.89 22.28 16.50
CA LYS A 146 0.06 21.34 17.27
C LYS A 146 -0.79 20.49 16.33
N PRO A 147 -0.81 19.15 16.48
CA PRO A 147 -1.64 18.29 15.64
C PRO A 147 -3.13 18.52 15.93
N ILE A 148 -3.96 18.49 14.88
CA ILE A 148 -5.42 18.70 15.01
C ILE A 148 -6.15 17.54 15.70
N ALA A 149 -5.57 16.34 15.66
CA ALA A 149 -6.10 15.15 16.31
C ALA A 149 -4.96 14.26 16.80
N ASN A 150 -5.28 13.24 17.60
CA ASN A 150 -4.32 12.20 17.95
C ASN A 150 -4.57 10.94 17.11
N GLN A 151 -3.51 10.19 16.78
CA GLN A 151 -3.66 8.91 16.07
C GLN A 151 -4.55 7.95 16.86
N THR A 152 -4.48 7.96 18.19
CA THR A 152 -5.27 7.07 19.05
C THR A 152 -6.78 7.24 18.82
N ASP A 153 -7.23 8.45 18.50
CA ASP A 153 -8.64 8.74 18.24
C ASP A 153 -9.12 8.09 16.93
N LEU A 154 -8.19 7.87 16.00
CA LEU A 154 -8.44 7.24 14.70
C LEU A 154 -8.15 5.75 14.66
N GLN A 155 -7.55 5.18 15.71
CA GLN A 155 -7.23 3.75 15.74
C GLN A 155 -8.45 2.86 15.49
N PRO A 156 -9.66 3.15 16.05
CA PRO A 156 -10.85 2.38 15.72
C PRO A 156 -11.21 2.43 14.23
N GLN A 157 -10.96 3.56 13.55
CA GLN A 157 -11.19 3.68 12.11
C GLN A 157 -10.16 2.90 11.27
N ILE A 158 -8.90 2.94 11.69
CA ILE A 158 -7.79 2.19 11.09
C ILE A 158 -8.05 0.69 11.19
N ASP A 159 -8.42 0.20 12.38
CA ASP A 159 -8.67 -1.22 12.62
C ASP A 159 -9.87 -1.73 11.82
N ALA A 160 -10.96 -0.95 11.77
CA ALA A 160 -12.14 -1.28 10.98
C ALA A 160 -11.83 -1.34 9.47
N ALA A 161 -11.01 -0.42 8.95
CA ALA A 161 -10.58 -0.45 7.55
C ALA A 161 -9.77 -1.71 7.23
N ILE A 162 -8.83 -2.09 8.10
CA ILE A 162 -8.03 -3.31 7.94
C ILE A 162 -8.93 -4.54 7.95
N GLU A 163 -9.82 -4.65 8.95
CA GLU A 163 -10.75 -5.77 9.08
C GLU A 163 -11.67 -5.88 7.86
N HIS A 164 -12.24 -4.76 7.40
CA HIS A 164 -13.18 -4.77 6.27
C HIS A 164 -12.52 -5.12 4.95
N MET A 165 -11.33 -4.59 4.67
CA MET A 165 -10.61 -4.95 3.43
C MET A 165 -10.18 -6.42 3.43
N ASP A 166 -9.77 -6.95 4.58
CA ASP A 166 -9.44 -8.36 4.72
C ASP A 166 -10.67 -9.25 4.53
N ARG A 167 -11.70 -9.03 5.35
CA ARG A 167 -12.90 -9.88 5.43
C ARG A 167 -13.78 -9.78 4.19
N LEU A 168 -14.00 -8.58 3.64
CA LEU A 168 -14.92 -8.37 2.52
C LEU A 168 -14.24 -8.55 1.16
N CYS A 169 -12.98 -8.14 1.04
CA CYS A 169 -12.30 -8.05 -0.26
C CYS A 169 -11.18 -9.09 -0.45
N ASN A 170 -10.79 -9.84 0.58
CA ASN A 170 -9.57 -10.65 0.59
C ASN A 170 -8.33 -9.83 0.17
N VAL A 171 -8.22 -8.63 0.74
CA VAL A 171 -7.12 -7.69 0.53
C VAL A 171 -6.44 -7.43 1.87
N ASN A 172 -5.15 -7.71 1.94
CA ASN A 172 -4.32 -7.34 3.07
C ASN A 172 -4.07 -5.83 3.03
N LEU A 173 -4.82 -5.08 3.82
CA LEU A 173 -4.62 -3.64 3.97
C LEU A 173 -3.51 -3.37 4.99
N ILE A 174 -2.41 -2.79 4.52
CA ILE A 174 -1.20 -2.57 5.31
C ILE A 174 -1.12 -1.10 5.72
N PHE A 175 -1.19 -0.85 7.03
CA PHE A 175 -1.01 0.48 7.60
C PHE A 175 0.48 0.84 7.67
N THR A 176 0.84 1.99 7.09
CA THR A 176 2.23 2.44 6.92
C THR A 176 2.67 3.42 8.00
N GLY A 177 1.86 3.60 9.05
CA GLY A 177 2.10 4.52 10.14
C GLY A 177 1.42 5.88 9.96
N SER A 178 1.51 6.71 11.00
CA SER A 178 1.03 8.09 11.01
C SER A 178 2.19 9.08 10.88
N CYS A 179 1.89 10.29 10.40
CA CYS A 179 2.82 11.40 10.40
C CYS A 179 2.09 12.69 10.76
N ASN A 180 2.66 13.48 11.68
CA ASN A 180 2.20 14.83 11.92
C ASN A 180 2.83 15.74 10.85
N SER A 181 2.00 16.48 10.12
CA SER A 181 2.47 17.35 9.05
C SER A 181 3.45 18.40 9.59
N ALA A 182 4.63 18.48 8.99
CA ALA A 182 5.63 19.50 9.30
C ALA A 182 5.24 20.90 8.78
N ILE A 183 4.31 20.95 7.83
CA ILE A 183 3.71 22.18 7.32
C ILE A 183 2.34 22.40 7.97
N ASN A 184 2.06 23.65 8.34
CA ASN A 184 0.76 23.99 8.93
C ASN A 184 -0.34 23.88 7.87
N ALA A 185 -1.52 23.44 8.30
CA ALA A 185 -2.70 23.44 7.45
C ALA A 185 -3.09 24.87 7.03
N PRO A 186 -3.65 25.04 5.82
CA PRO A 186 -3.86 26.35 5.21
C PRO A 186 -4.91 27.20 5.94
N ASN A 187 -5.89 26.57 6.60
CA ASN A 187 -6.99 27.22 7.31
C ASN A 187 -7.18 26.54 8.67
N ASN A 188 -7.67 27.26 9.67
CA ASN A 188 -8.04 26.74 10.99
C ASN A 188 -9.45 27.28 11.35
N PRO A 189 -10.51 26.44 11.38
CA PRO A 189 -10.49 24.98 11.17
C PRO A 189 -10.09 24.58 9.75
N LEU A 190 -9.50 23.39 9.61
CA LEU A 190 -9.23 22.75 8.33
C LEU A 190 -10.50 22.08 7.82
N GLU A 191 -11.27 22.83 7.02
CA GLU A 191 -12.49 22.35 6.38
C GLU A 191 -12.20 21.78 4.98
N TYR A 192 -12.89 20.69 4.63
CA TYR A 192 -12.83 20.12 3.28
C TYR A 192 -14.22 19.95 2.64
N PRO A 193 -14.51 20.64 1.52
CA PRO A 193 -15.80 20.54 0.86
C PRO A 193 -15.95 19.25 0.05
N CYS A 194 -16.76 18.32 0.52
CA CYS A 194 -17.05 17.07 -0.17
C CYS A 194 -18.14 17.22 -1.25
N ASN A 195 -17.85 18.03 -2.25
CA ASN A 195 -18.72 18.32 -3.39
C ASN A 195 -17.87 18.80 -4.58
N ALA A 196 -18.51 19.39 -5.60
CA ALA A 196 -17.80 19.96 -6.74
C ALA A 196 -16.82 21.08 -6.35
N GLU A 197 -17.10 21.83 -5.28
CA GLU A 197 -16.20 22.87 -4.77
C GLU A 197 -14.88 22.28 -4.29
N GLY A 198 -14.90 21.19 -3.51
CA GLY A 198 -13.65 20.56 -3.08
C GLY A 198 -12.84 19.96 -4.21
N PHE A 199 -13.51 19.41 -5.23
CA PHE A 199 -12.83 18.95 -6.43
C PHE A 199 -12.01 20.07 -7.09
N PHE A 200 -12.53 21.31 -7.11
CA PHE A 200 -11.80 22.46 -7.64
C PHE A 200 -10.87 23.10 -6.60
N SER A 201 -11.15 23.01 -5.30
CA SER A 201 -10.25 23.52 -4.25
C SER A 201 -8.93 22.74 -4.19
N ASP A 202 -8.97 21.44 -4.56
CA ASP A 202 -7.81 20.61 -4.78
C ASP A 202 -6.88 21.14 -5.89
N TRP A 203 -7.39 21.96 -6.82
CA TRP A 203 -6.52 22.58 -7.81
C TRP A 203 -5.75 23.77 -7.23
N TRP A 204 -6.13 24.26 -6.06
CA TRP A 204 -5.57 25.46 -5.45
C TRP A 204 -4.69 25.13 -4.24
N ILE A 205 -4.58 26.07 -3.30
CA ILE A 205 -3.72 26.01 -2.12
C ILE A 205 -3.97 24.77 -1.25
N GLN A 206 -5.22 24.32 -1.12
CA GLN A 206 -5.56 23.14 -0.32
C GLN A 206 -4.93 21.86 -0.91
N GLY A 207 -5.12 21.61 -2.20
CA GLY A 207 -4.49 20.45 -2.85
C GLY A 207 -2.97 20.54 -2.91
N SER A 208 -2.41 21.74 -3.08
CA SER A 208 -0.96 21.96 -2.93
C SER A 208 -0.43 21.55 -1.55
N PHE A 209 -1.17 21.89 -0.49
CA PHE A 209 -0.85 21.49 0.87
C PHE A 209 -0.89 19.96 1.03
N TYR A 210 -1.94 19.28 0.56
CA TYR A 210 -2.06 17.82 0.69
C TYR A 210 -0.94 17.08 -0.06
N GLU A 211 -0.57 17.53 -1.26
CA GLU A 211 0.55 16.94 -1.99
C GLU A 211 1.89 17.17 -1.30
N LEU A 212 2.14 18.39 -0.83
CA LEU A 212 3.40 18.71 -0.15
C LEU A 212 3.51 17.94 1.17
N ALA A 213 2.44 17.91 1.97
CA ALA A 213 2.38 17.13 3.21
C ALA A 213 2.64 15.65 2.93
N THR A 214 2.02 15.09 1.88
CA THR A 214 2.24 13.71 1.44
C THR A 214 3.68 13.46 1.04
N ALA A 215 4.28 14.34 0.24
CA ALA A 215 5.65 14.20 -0.22
C ALA A 215 6.67 14.23 0.94
N LEU A 216 6.40 15.02 1.98
CA LEU A 216 7.26 15.15 3.15
C LEU A 216 7.06 14.02 4.17
N CYS A 217 5.81 13.66 4.47
CA CYS A 217 5.48 12.64 5.47
C CYS A 217 5.58 11.21 4.96
N LYS A 218 5.32 11.00 3.67
CA LYS A 218 5.23 9.68 3.01
C LYS A 218 6.19 9.63 1.83
N PHE A 219 7.44 10.01 2.08
CA PHE A 219 8.50 10.03 1.07
C PHE A 219 8.80 8.63 0.51
N GLU A 220 8.89 7.62 1.38
CA GLU A 220 9.17 6.24 0.96
C GLU A 220 8.07 5.70 0.04
N ASP A 221 8.48 5.04 -1.05
CA ASP A 221 7.60 4.51 -2.10
C ASP A 221 6.73 5.58 -2.79
N GLY A 222 7.14 6.85 -2.73
CA GLY A 222 6.43 7.97 -3.35
C GLY A 222 6.26 7.82 -4.87
N TRP A 223 7.19 7.12 -5.53
CA TRP A 223 7.10 6.83 -6.96
C TRP A 223 5.85 5.99 -7.33
N ARG A 224 5.35 5.14 -6.42
CA ARG A 224 4.13 4.35 -6.65
C ARG A 224 2.90 5.22 -6.79
N ARG A 225 2.83 6.33 -6.04
CA ARG A 225 1.74 7.31 -6.17
C ARG A 225 1.78 8.03 -7.52
N VAL A 226 2.98 8.30 -8.04
CA VAL A 226 3.16 8.93 -9.36
C VAL A 226 2.81 7.98 -10.50
N LEU A 227 3.26 6.72 -10.44
CA LEU A 227 2.97 5.72 -11.47
C LEU A 227 1.57 5.11 -11.35
N GLY A 228 0.92 5.24 -10.19
CA GLY A 228 -0.38 4.65 -9.88
C GLY A 228 -0.34 3.18 -9.45
N TYR A 229 0.74 2.43 -9.71
CA TYR A 229 0.82 1.01 -9.38
C TYR A 229 1.06 0.77 -7.88
N GLY A 230 0.06 0.24 -7.19
CA GLY A 230 0.12 0.05 -5.73
C GLY A 230 0.23 1.39 -5.01
N ALA A 231 -0.36 2.44 -5.58
CA ALA A 231 -0.36 3.77 -5.02
C ALA A 231 -0.96 3.73 -3.61
N GLU A 232 -0.21 4.23 -2.62
CA GLU A 232 -0.69 4.32 -1.25
C GLU A 232 -1.83 5.32 -1.14
N ILE A 233 -2.93 4.93 -0.49
CA ILE A 233 -4.04 5.82 -0.16
C ILE A 233 -3.67 6.59 1.12
N VAL A 234 -3.57 7.91 1.04
CA VAL A 234 -3.25 8.75 2.19
C VAL A 234 -4.54 9.22 2.85
N VAL A 235 -4.68 8.98 4.14
CA VAL A 235 -5.80 9.47 4.94
C VAL A 235 -5.37 10.77 5.60
N PHE A 236 -6.05 11.87 5.27
CA PHE A 236 -5.89 13.15 5.94
C PHE A 236 -6.96 13.32 7.00
N VAL A 237 -6.54 13.74 8.18
CA VAL A 237 -7.47 14.19 9.20
C VAL A 237 -7.85 15.63 8.89
N VAL A 238 -9.13 15.95 8.99
CA VAL A 238 -9.66 17.32 8.86
C VAL A 238 -10.54 17.65 10.06
N ASP A 239 -10.75 18.93 10.33
CA ASP A 239 -11.63 19.36 11.43
C ASP A 239 -13.11 19.16 11.07
N ASP A 240 -13.47 19.37 9.81
CA ASP A 240 -14.84 19.24 9.32
C ASP A 240 -14.89 18.91 7.82
N VAL A 241 -15.78 17.98 7.46
CA VAL A 241 -16.10 17.66 6.07
C VAL A 241 -17.47 18.24 5.71
N THR A 242 -17.47 19.23 4.82
CA THR A 242 -18.71 19.93 4.44
C THR A 242 -19.35 19.32 3.18
N PRO A 243 -20.66 19.48 2.96
CA PRO A 243 -21.66 19.97 3.93
C PRO A 243 -21.84 19.00 5.09
N ASP A 244 -22.29 19.54 6.24
CA ASP A 244 -22.39 18.85 7.53
C ASP A 244 -22.98 17.42 7.46
N GLY A 245 -22.46 16.55 8.33
CA GLY A 245 -22.98 15.19 8.53
C GLY A 245 -22.37 14.12 7.63
N LYS A 246 -21.27 14.44 6.93
CA LYS A 246 -20.53 13.47 6.09
C LYS A 246 -19.42 12.75 6.84
N GLY A 247 -18.60 13.44 7.64
CA GLY A 247 -17.55 12.82 8.44
C GLY A 247 -16.32 12.32 7.65
N GLY A 248 -16.43 12.18 6.33
CA GLY A 248 -15.36 11.72 5.44
C GLY A 248 -15.61 12.16 4.00
N CYS A 249 -14.55 12.17 3.20
CA CYS A 249 -14.64 12.45 1.78
C CYS A 249 -13.55 11.79 0.94
N SER A 250 -13.90 11.50 -0.31
CA SER A 250 -12.99 11.03 -1.33
C SER A 250 -13.39 11.62 -2.68
N MET A 251 -12.40 12.15 -3.41
CA MET A 251 -12.58 12.61 -4.78
C MET A 251 -12.39 11.48 -5.82
N ALA A 252 -12.59 10.23 -5.37
CA ALA A 252 -12.45 9.02 -6.16
C ALA A 252 -11.09 8.92 -6.87
N ALA A 253 -11.07 8.53 -8.15
CA ALA A 253 -9.84 8.34 -8.92
C ALA A 253 -9.08 9.63 -9.26
N SER A 254 -9.52 10.80 -8.79
CA SER A 254 -8.82 12.08 -9.05
C SER A 254 -7.67 12.34 -8.08
N THR A 255 -7.67 11.72 -6.91
CA THR A 255 -6.65 11.85 -5.88
C THR A 255 -6.17 10.48 -5.42
N ASN A 256 -5.04 10.44 -4.70
CA ASN A 256 -4.58 9.24 -3.99
C ASN A 256 -4.77 9.41 -2.47
N TYR A 257 -5.72 10.25 -2.07
CA TYR A 257 -5.98 10.54 -0.67
C TYR A 257 -7.46 10.71 -0.39
N ILE A 258 -7.81 10.50 0.87
CA ILE A 258 -9.16 10.64 1.42
C ILE A 258 -9.11 11.52 2.67
N MET A 259 -10.24 12.10 3.03
CA MET A 259 -10.42 12.91 4.23
C MET A 259 -11.26 12.14 5.24
N THR A 260 -10.95 12.30 6.52
CA THR A 260 -11.79 11.80 7.61
C THR A 260 -11.73 12.75 8.80
N GLU A 261 -12.84 12.90 9.50
CA GLU A 261 -12.88 13.54 10.81
C GLU A 261 -12.42 12.55 11.89
N SER A 262 -11.87 13.06 13.00
CA SER A 262 -11.49 12.22 14.13
C SER A 262 -12.70 11.64 14.87
N ASN A 263 -13.78 12.43 14.99
CA ASN A 263 -14.97 12.10 15.77
C ASN A 263 -16.14 11.58 14.91
N THR A 264 -15.85 10.62 14.02
CA THR A 264 -16.85 10.02 13.13
C THR A 264 -16.95 8.50 13.31
N SER A 265 -17.75 7.84 12.46
CA SER A 265 -17.95 6.40 12.47
C SER A 265 -16.64 5.64 12.24
N ASN A 266 -16.45 4.52 12.96
CA ASN A 266 -15.29 3.64 12.78
C ASN A 266 -15.15 3.16 11.33
N ASN A 267 -16.25 3.05 10.58
CA ASN A 267 -16.19 2.53 9.21
C ASN A 267 -15.83 3.60 8.17
N MET A 268 -15.56 4.85 8.59
CA MET A 268 -15.38 5.98 7.67
C MET A 268 -14.20 5.80 6.72
N ILE A 269 -13.01 5.48 7.24
CA ILE A 269 -11.83 5.24 6.38
C ILE A 269 -12.12 4.13 5.36
N ALA A 270 -12.77 3.05 5.78
CA ALA A 270 -13.12 1.95 4.88
C ALA A 270 -14.09 2.38 3.77
N HIS A 271 -15.09 3.19 4.12
CA HIS A 271 -16.08 3.76 3.19
C HIS A 271 -15.40 4.66 2.15
N GLU A 272 -14.58 5.61 2.60
CA GLU A 272 -13.89 6.56 1.72
C GLU A 272 -12.83 5.89 0.84
N MET A 273 -12.16 4.84 1.34
CA MET A 273 -11.30 4.00 0.50
C MET A 273 -12.10 3.28 -0.60
N GLY A 274 -13.35 2.90 -0.32
CA GLY A 274 -14.28 2.41 -1.34
C GLY A 274 -14.51 3.42 -2.45
N HIS A 275 -14.77 4.68 -2.09
CA HIS A 275 -14.86 5.78 -3.05
C HIS A 275 -13.55 6.04 -3.81
N ALA A 276 -12.40 5.99 -3.13
CA ALA A 276 -11.08 6.11 -3.78
C ALA A 276 -10.88 5.02 -4.85
N CYS A 277 -11.46 3.84 -4.63
CA CYS A 277 -11.50 2.74 -5.60
C CYS A 277 -12.66 2.84 -6.63
N VAL A 278 -13.33 3.99 -6.72
CA VAL A 278 -14.43 4.31 -7.65
C VAL A 278 -15.73 3.56 -7.34
N LEU A 279 -15.95 3.16 -6.09
CA LEU A 279 -17.30 2.76 -5.69
C LEU A 279 -18.21 3.97 -5.56
N LEU A 280 -19.46 3.80 -5.96
CA LEU A 280 -20.52 4.77 -5.74
C LEU A 280 -21.39 4.33 -4.57
N HIS A 281 -22.14 5.29 -4.02
CA HIS A 281 -23.12 5.01 -2.99
C HIS A 281 -24.15 3.94 -3.39
N ARG A 282 -24.68 3.24 -2.39
CA ARG A 282 -25.75 2.25 -2.51
C ARG A 282 -26.87 2.57 -1.53
N ASP A 283 -28.10 2.24 -1.90
CA ASP A 283 -29.28 2.52 -1.06
C ASP A 283 -29.50 1.48 0.06
N ASP A 284 -28.71 0.39 0.06
CA ASP A 284 -28.78 -0.65 1.09
C ASP A 284 -27.99 -0.23 2.34
N ARG A 285 -28.68 -0.12 3.48
CA ARG A 285 -28.11 0.26 4.78
C ARG A 285 -27.07 -0.72 5.33
N ALA A 286 -27.10 -1.97 4.88
CA ALA A 286 -26.10 -2.97 5.25
C ALA A 286 -24.87 -2.93 4.34
N ASN A 287 -24.86 -2.09 3.30
CA ASN A 287 -23.76 -1.97 2.38
C ASN A 287 -22.74 -0.95 2.89
N LEU A 288 -21.45 -1.28 2.81
CA LEU A 288 -20.36 -0.38 3.22
C LEU A 288 -20.48 0.98 2.53
N MET A 289 -20.99 1.04 1.29
CA MET A 289 -21.16 2.27 0.52
C MET A 289 -22.52 2.96 0.76
N PHE A 290 -23.19 2.72 1.88
CA PHE A 290 -24.39 3.49 2.23
C PHE A 290 -24.03 4.95 2.57
N PRO A 291 -24.75 5.98 2.07
CA PRO A 291 -24.38 7.39 2.25
C PRO A 291 -24.23 7.86 3.70
N THR A 292 -24.83 7.15 4.67
CA THR A 292 -24.67 7.45 6.09
C THR A 292 -23.89 6.33 6.75
N VAL A 293 -22.61 6.56 7.01
CA VAL A 293 -21.70 5.52 7.49
C VAL A 293 -22.07 5.07 8.91
N GLY A 294 -22.75 3.94 9.02
CA GLY A 294 -23.15 3.35 10.30
C GLY A 294 -22.08 2.44 10.92
N SER A 295 -22.28 2.08 12.19
CA SER A 295 -21.43 1.15 12.95
C SER A 295 -21.85 -0.32 12.85
N SER A 296 -22.92 -0.63 12.09
CA SER A 296 -23.41 -2.00 11.90
C SER A 296 -22.47 -2.83 11.01
N PRO A 297 -22.56 -4.17 11.04
CA PRO A 297 -21.82 -5.02 10.11
C PRO A 297 -22.08 -4.63 8.65
N GLN A 298 -21.00 -4.32 7.93
CA GLN A 298 -21.06 -3.88 6.54
C GLN A 298 -20.81 -5.02 5.57
N THR A 299 -21.43 -4.93 4.40
CA THR A 299 -21.31 -5.87 3.29
C THR A 299 -20.91 -5.16 2.00
N LEU A 300 -20.35 -5.90 1.05
CA LEU A 300 -20.10 -5.45 -0.31
C LEU A 300 -20.61 -6.51 -1.29
N THR A 301 -21.17 -6.06 -2.40
CA THR A 301 -21.58 -6.96 -3.49
C THR A 301 -20.36 -7.57 -4.19
N ASN A 302 -20.56 -8.69 -4.87
CA ASN A 302 -19.53 -9.32 -5.71
C ASN A 302 -18.88 -8.34 -6.69
N TRP A 303 -19.70 -7.47 -7.29
CA TRP A 303 -19.24 -6.42 -8.19
C TRP A 303 -18.38 -5.39 -7.47
N GLN A 304 -18.81 -4.88 -6.30
CA GLN A 304 -18.05 -3.88 -5.54
C GLN A 304 -16.68 -4.42 -5.11
N VAL A 305 -16.64 -5.66 -4.62
CA VAL A 305 -15.39 -6.33 -4.27
C VAL A 305 -14.45 -6.42 -5.47
N SER A 306 -14.96 -6.83 -6.63
CA SER A 306 -14.15 -6.90 -7.85
C SER A 306 -13.66 -5.52 -8.31
N VAL A 307 -14.46 -4.47 -8.15
CA VAL A 307 -14.04 -3.09 -8.51
C VAL A 307 -12.94 -2.58 -7.59
N ILE A 308 -13.03 -2.82 -6.27
CA ILE A 308 -11.96 -2.46 -5.31
C ILE A 308 -10.66 -3.18 -5.69
N ARG A 309 -10.74 -4.48 -5.93
CA ARG A 309 -9.57 -5.31 -6.27
C ARG A 309 -8.96 -4.94 -7.62
N TRP A 310 -9.71 -4.27 -8.49
CA TRP A 310 -9.31 -3.81 -9.82
C TRP A 310 -8.80 -2.37 -9.82
N SER A 311 -8.73 -1.70 -8.67
CA SER A 311 -8.16 -0.36 -8.56
C SER A 311 -6.64 -0.39 -8.67
N LYS A 312 -6.05 0.75 -9.06
CA LYS A 312 -4.59 0.91 -9.12
C LYS A 312 -3.90 0.75 -7.75
N HIS A 313 -4.65 0.93 -6.67
CA HIS A 313 -4.19 0.78 -5.29
C HIS A 313 -4.00 -0.68 -4.84
N CYS A 314 -4.64 -1.64 -5.53
CA CYS A 314 -4.67 -3.04 -5.12
C CYS A 314 -3.75 -3.92 -5.99
N VAL A 315 -2.65 -4.38 -5.40
CA VAL A 315 -1.56 -5.06 -6.11
C VAL A 315 -1.21 -6.41 -5.49
N TYR A 316 -0.48 -7.25 -6.21
CA TYR A 316 0.04 -8.52 -5.67
C TYR A 316 1.34 -8.37 -4.89
N ILE A 317 2.05 -7.25 -5.12
CA ILE A 317 3.39 -6.95 -4.61
C ILE A 317 3.32 -5.58 -3.96
#